data_AF-F3UN19-F1
#
_entry.id   AF-F3UN19-F1
#
_cell.length_a   1.000
_cell.length_b   1.000
_cell.length_c   1.000
_cell.angle_alpha   90.00
_cell.angle_beta   90.00
_cell.angle_gamma   90.00
#
_symmetry.space_group_name_H-M   'P 1'
#
loop_
_entity.id
_entity.type
_entity.pdbx_description
1 polymer ?
#
loop_
_entity_poly.entity_id
_entity_poly.type
_entity_poly.pdbx_seq_one_letter_code
_entity_poly.pdbx_strand_id
1 'polypeptide(L)'
;MGLTKSQVSNFLNDKILFRFSISSEFIIDFRDYEEIFTFEELEKIIESNYAYWNSIYDDSPNNFSSIWKGLNDKFNTIKNYIFEFKELDIDDINSKIYYDLSSNRETKEQDKMVYILAVPSPIDKDKNFIKIRDFVSFYIKQSQSSLDDAIKNFIYLYKNNNDIGNYFSSSSQFMFYPALYLLRKKLSNITDNVDDFETNIVAPLASKLKDISEDSDKQFREITSFVEDKHNEIQKQYDKKVSEFAEFQKSIENWQEEKYNNFRDLEETYKNKLSLEAPELLWRERAEEHQKQAAKWTRFLIGAVLALIFALVLLVIVIHDYSLNIIKKDLPFISESFILISVISFFIYIIRVLIKIVMSNHHLATEYKQKAALTRFYQALTKAGTNIAKDERLIIINSLFGKVETGLVKTDASNDSDTILAILSKNINRNN
;
A
#
# COMPACT_ATOMS: atom_id res chain seq x y z
N MET A 1 25.22 9.77 5.67
CA MET A 1 26.20 8.66 5.68
C MET A 1 26.98 8.81 4.39
N GLY A 2 28.30 8.97 4.45
CA GLY A 2 29.12 9.06 3.23
C GLY A 2 29.16 7.71 2.50
N LEU A 3 29.46 7.73 1.20
CA LEU A 3 29.61 6.51 0.41
C LEU A 3 30.83 5.70 0.91
N THR A 4 30.71 4.37 0.96
CA THR A 4 31.85 3.50 1.29
C THR A 4 32.75 3.29 0.07
N LYS A 5 34.01 2.92 0.29
CA LYS A 5 34.96 2.65 -0.81
C LYS A 5 34.43 1.55 -1.74
N SER A 6 33.87 0.49 -1.15
CA SER A 6 33.23 -0.61 -1.89
C SER A 6 32.04 -0.15 -2.75
N GLN A 7 31.22 0.79 -2.26
CA GLN A 7 30.09 1.32 -3.03
C GLN A 7 30.55 2.10 -4.27
N VAL A 8 31.57 2.95 -4.09
CA VAL A 8 32.16 3.73 -5.19
C VAL A 8 32.79 2.79 -6.23
N SER A 9 33.58 1.81 -5.79
CA SER A 9 34.25 0.87 -6.70
C SER A 9 33.28 0.00 -7.47
N ASN A 10 32.25 -0.54 -6.82
CA ASN A 10 31.21 -1.32 -7.53
C ASN A 10 30.47 -0.48 -8.58
N PHE A 11 30.25 0.81 -8.32
CA PHE A 11 29.58 1.68 -9.28
C PHE A 11 30.49 2.07 -10.46
N LEU A 12 31.78 2.35 -10.19
CA LEU A 12 32.72 2.86 -11.19
C LEU A 12 33.34 1.76 -12.05
N ASN A 13 33.69 0.61 -11.49
CA ASN A 13 34.47 -0.43 -12.19
C ASN A 13 33.75 -0.96 -13.44
N ASP A 14 32.40 -0.91 -13.45
CA ASP A 14 31.61 -1.32 -14.59
C ASP A 14 31.46 -0.23 -15.67
N LYS A 15 31.81 1.03 -15.39
CA LYS A 15 31.50 2.19 -16.24
C LYS A 15 32.72 3.00 -16.66
N ILE A 16 33.70 3.15 -15.76
CA ILE A 16 34.88 3.99 -15.94
C ILE A 16 36.13 3.18 -15.67
N LEU A 17 37.06 3.22 -16.61
CA LEU A 17 38.35 2.57 -16.53
C LEU A 17 39.45 3.55 -16.95
N PHE A 18 40.70 3.19 -16.69
CA PHE A 18 41.86 4.04 -16.93
C PHE A 18 42.96 3.26 -17.64
N ARG A 19 43.73 3.95 -18.50
CA ARG A 19 44.98 3.42 -19.05
C ARG A 19 46.07 4.47 -19.03
N PHE A 20 47.32 4.04 -18.99
CA PHE A 20 48.47 4.94 -19.10
C PHE A 20 48.99 4.98 -20.54
N SER A 21 49.29 6.18 -21.02
CA SER A 21 49.99 6.42 -22.29
C SER A 21 51.38 6.95 -21.95
N ILE A 22 52.40 6.11 -22.09
CA ILE A 22 53.77 6.42 -21.67
C ILE A 22 54.71 6.34 -22.88
N SER A 23 55.54 7.36 -23.06
CA SER A 23 56.52 7.40 -24.15
C SER A 23 57.51 6.24 -24.06
N SER A 24 57.91 5.70 -25.21
CA SER A 24 58.86 4.59 -25.32
C SER A 24 60.23 4.84 -24.66
N GLU A 25 60.57 6.11 -24.38
CA GLU A 25 61.78 6.51 -23.66
C GLU A 25 61.74 6.23 -22.15
N PHE A 26 60.55 5.94 -21.59
CA PHE A 26 60.34 5.68 -20.16
C PHE A 26 59.94 4.24 -19.83
N ILE A 27 59.76 3.39 -20.85
CA ILE A 27 59.33 2.00 -20.69
C ILE A 27 60.34 1.05 -21.33
N ILE A 28 60.52 -0.14 -20.78
CA ILE A 28 61.25 -1.25 -21.36
C ILE A 28 60.26 -2.29 -21.93
N ASP A 29 59.30 -2.76 -21.12
CA ASP A 29 58.29 -3.76 -21.49
C ASP A 29 56.96 -3.46 -20.78
N PHE A 30 56.26 -2.45 -21.30
CA PHE A 30 54.92 -2.05 -20.89
C PHE A 30 54.04 -1.93 -22.13
N ARG A 31 52.84 -2.53 -22.09
CA ARG A 31 51.88 -2.52 -23.21
C ARG A 31 50.74 -1.57 -22.87
N ASP A 32 50.98 -0.29 -23.15
CA ASP A 32 50.08 0.85 -22.92
C ASP A 32 48.64 0.68 -23.43
N TYR A 33 48.42 -0.04 -24.53
CA TYR A 33 47.07 -0.30 -25.07
C TYR A 33 46.33 -1.49 -24.45
N GLU A 34 47.04 -2.45 -23.86
CA GLU A 34 46.45 -3.68 -23.31
C GLU A 34 46.10 -3.56 -21.82
N GLU A 35 46.87 -2.75 -21.07
CA GLU A 35 46.71 -2.64 -19.62
C GLU A 35 45.67 -1.59 -19.23
N ILE A 36 44.59 -2.06 -18.59
CA ILE A 36 43.45 -1.25 -18.14
C ILE A 36 43.30 -1.42 -16.64
N PHE A 37 43.05 -0.31 -15.95
CA PHE A 37 42.99 -0.23 -14.50
C PHE A 37 41.64 0.32 -14.05
N THR A 38 41.14 -0.24 -12.96
CA THR A 38 40.00 0.29 -12.19
C THR A 38 40.39 1.57 -11.45
N PHE A 39 39.40 2.27 -10.88
CA PHE A 39 39.65 3.48 -10.09
C PHE A 39 40.56 3.21 -8.88
N GLU A 40 40.37 2.07 -8.20
CA GLU A 40 41.23 1.68 -7.06
C GLU A 40 42.63 1.24 -7.48
N GLU A 41 42.76 0.52 -8.60
CA GLU A 41 44.08 0.14 -9.10
C GLU A 41 44.87 1.37 -9.54
N LEU A 42 44.20 2.35 -10.16
CA LEU A 42 44.79 3.61 -10.53
C LEU A 42 45.34 4.35 -9.30
N GLU A 43 44.56 4.43 -8.22
CA GLU A 43 45.00 4.99 -6.94
C GLU A 43 46.31 4.34 -6.46
N LYS A 44 46.31 3.00 -6.35
CA LYS A 44 47.45 2.23 -5.86
C LYS A 44 48.70 2.43 -6.72
N ILE A 45 48.53 2.53 -8.05
CA ILE A 45 49.64 2.79 -8.98
C ILE A 45 50.20 4.19 -8.76
N ILE A 46 49.35 5.21 -8.69
CA ILE A 46 49.78 6.60 -8.50
C ILE A 46 50.52 6.75 -7.18
N GLU A 47 49.97 6.22 -6.09
CA GLU A 47 50.57 6.28 -4.76
C GLU A 47 51.92 5.55 -4.72
N SER A 48 51.99 4.32 -5.26
CA SER A 48 53.24 3.54 -5.25
C SER A 48 54.34 4.20 -6.06
N ASN A 49 54.03 4.75 -7.24
CA ASN A 49 55.03 5.42 -8.06
C ASN A 49 55.46 6.75 -7.44
N TYR A 50 54.52 7.55 -6.92
CA TYR A 50 54.84 8.78 -6.20
C TYR A 50 55.76 8.51 -5.02
N ALA A 51 55.43 7.51 -4.18
CA ALA A 51 56.23 7.16 -3.01
C ALA A 51 57.67 6.80 -3.38
N TYR A 52 57.85 5.97 -4.42
CA TYR A 52 59.19 5.57 -4.88
C TYR A 52 60.00 6.75 -5.41
N TRP A 53 59.48 7.51 -6.38
CA TRP A 53 60.19 8.62 -7.00
C TRP A 53 60.47 9.76 -6.01
N ASN A 54 59.58 9.96 -5.04
CA ASN A 54 59.77 10.91 -3.96
C ASN A 54 60.83 10.44 -2.95
N SER A 55 60.92 9.14 -2.64
CA SER A 55 61.91 8.61 -1.69
C SER A 55 63.36 8.81 -2.14
N ILE A 56 63.60 8.90 -3.44
CA ILE A 56 64.95 9.09 -4.00
C ILE A 56 65.25 10.55 -4.36
N TYR A 57 64.29 11.46 -4.15
CA TYR A 57 64.38 12.85 -4.60
C TYR A 57 65.49 13.62 -3.89
N ASP A 58 65.68 13.37 -2.59
CA ASP A 58 66.72 14.04 -1.79
C ASP A 58 68.13 13.57 -2.16
N ASP A 59 68.28 12.30 -2.57
CA ASP A 59 69.56 11.74 -3.03
C ASP A 59 69.92 12.18 -4.45
N SER A 60 68.91 12.28 -5.32
CA SER A 60 69.07 12.71 -6.71
C SER A 60 67.77 13.33 -7.23
N PRO A 61 67.73 14.67 -7.38
CA PRO A 61 66.56 15.37 -7.90
C PRO A 61 66.12 14.82 -9.26
N ASN A 62 64.81 14.61 -9.40
CA ASN A 62 64.19 14.06 -10.60
C ASN A 62 62.82 14.69 -10.85
N ASN A 63 62.42 14.82 -12.13
CA ASN A 63 61.10 15.37 -12.44
C ASN A 63 59.97 14.34 -12.26
N PHE A 64 60.29 13.05 -12.13
CA PHE A 64 59.29 12.00 -11.96
C PHE A 64 58.49 12.15 -10.65
N SER A 65 59.14 12.56 -9.56
CA SER A 65 58.47 12.85 -8.29
C SER A 65 57.36 13.90 -8.45
N SER A 66 57.65 15.02 -9.13
CA SER A 66 56.67 16.09 -9.33
C SER A 66 55.54 15.70 -10.29
N ILE A 67 55.84 14.91 -11.32
CA ILE A 67 54.84 14.35 -12.25
C ILE A 67 53.83 13.47 -11.49
N TRP A 68 54.33 12.50 -10.72
CA TRP A 68 53.47 11.58 -9.96
C TRP A 68 52.73 12.29 -8.83
N LYS A 69 53.36 13.28 -8.18
CA LYS A 69 52.68 14.14 -7.20
C LYS A 69 51.51 14.90 -7.82
N GLY A 70 51.72 15.53 -8.97
CA GLY A 70 50.66 16.29 -9.65
C GLY A 70 49.48 15.39 -10.07
N LEU A 71 49.77 14.16 -10.49
CA LEU A 71 48.72 13.17 -10.79
C LEU A 71 48.00 12.72 -9.51
N ASN A 72 48.74 12.50 -8.42
CA ASN A 72 48.17 12.14 -7.11
C ASN A 72 47.25 13.22 -6.55
N ASP A 73 47.64 14.49 -6.64
CA ASP A 73 46.84 15.63 -6.16
C ASP A 73 45.53 15.77 -6.96
N LYS A 74 45.59 15.61 -8.28
CA LYS A 74 44.40 15.59 -9.16
C LYS A 74 43.49 14.42 -8.85
N PHE A 75 44.05 13.21 -8.71
CA PHE A 75 43.29 12.01 -8.38
C PHE A 75 42.58 12.16 -7.02
N ASN A 76 43.28 12.65 -6.00
CA ASN A 76 42.71 12.87 -4.68
C ASN A 76 41.60 13.93 -4.66
N THR A 77 41.71 14.96 -5.50
CA THR A 77 40.65 15.97 -5.67
C THR A 77 39.36 15.31 -6.20
N ILE A 78 39.47 14.43 -7.19
CA ILE A 78 38.34 13.70 -7.76
C ILE A 78 37.79 12.69 -6.75
N LYS A 79 38.68 11.93 -6.10
CA LYS A 79 38.32 10.98 -5.05
C LYS A 79 37.48 11.65 -3.98
N ASN A 80 37.97 12.73 -3.37
CA ASN A 80 37.26 13.46 -2.33
C ASN A 80 35.88 13.95 -2.81
N TYR A 81 35.81 14.47 -4.03
CA TYR A 81 34.55 14.90 -4.63
C TYR A 81 33.53 13.75 -4.78
N ILE A 82 33.97 12.57 -5.23
CA ILE A 82 33.09 11.38 -5.34
C ILE A 82 32.57 10.94 -3.98
N PHE A 83 33.41 10.95 -2.95
CA PHE A 83 33.02 10.53 -1.59
C PHE A 83 32.09 11.52 -0.87
N GLU A 84 31.99 12.76 -1.36
CA GLU A 84 31.04 13.77 -0.87
C GLU A 84 29.60 13.57 -1.39
N PHE A 85 29.40 12.75 -2.43
CA PHE A 85 28.07 12.53 -2.99
C PHE A 85 27.13 11.78 -2.05
N LYS A 86 25.85 12.19 -2.07
CA LYS A 86 24.76 11.43 -1.45
C LYS A 86 24.30 10.27 -2.33
N GLU A 87 24.27 10.48 -3.64
CA GLU A 87 23.95 9.49 -4.67
C GLU A 87 24.96 9.63 -5.80
N LEU A 88 25.42 8.50 -6.34
CA LEU A 88 26.42 8.47 -7.40
C LEU A 88 25.80 8.78 -8.76
N ASP A 89 26.24 9.87 -9.39
CA ASP A 89 25.86 10.27 -10.75
C ASP A 89 27.04 10.07 -11.70
N ILE A 90 26.84 9.27 -12.75
CA ILE A 90 27.91 8.94 -13.70
C ILE A 90 28.29 10.11 -14.60
N ASP A 91 27.35 11.00 -14.93
CA ASP A 91 27.59 12.11 -15.85
C ASP A 91 28.41 13.21 -15.17
N ASP A 92 28.11 13.48 -13.90
CA ASP A 92 28.89 14.39 -13.06
C ASP A 92 30.31 13.86 -12.83
N ILE A 93 30.45 12.56 -12.54
CA ILE A 93 31.77 11.93 -12.34
C ILE A 93 32.59 11.97 -13.63
N ASN A 94 31.99 11.62 -14.78
CA ASN A 94 32.66 11.70 -16.07
C ASN A 94 33.12 13.13 -16.40
N SER A 95 32.26 14.12 -16.12
CA SER A 95 32.59 15.53 -16.30
C SER A 95 33.78 15.94 -15.43
N LYS A 96 33.77 15.55 -14.16
CA LYS A 96 34.87 15.87 -13.23
C LYS A 96 36.18 15.22 -13.65
N ILE A 97 36.18 13.93 -14.01
CA ILE A 97 37.39 13.23 -14.49
C ILE A 97 37.91 13.86 -15.78
N TYR A 98 37.01 14.26 -16.68
CA TYR A 98 37.39 14.89 -17.95
C TYR A 98 38.13 16.22 -17.76
N TYR A 99 37.66 17.06 -16.85
CA TYR A 99 38.26 18.38 -16.63
C TYR A 99 39.50 18.33 -15.73
N ASP A 100 39.51 17.47 -14.71
CA ASP A 100 40.54 17.51 -13.67
C ASP A 100 41.63 16.45 -13.84
N LEU A 101 41.33 15.30 -14.46
CA LEU A 101 42.30 14.21 -14.64
C LEU A 101 42.82 14.14 -16.07
N SER A 102 41.94 13.86 -17.04
CA SER A 102 42.30 13.73 -18.44
C SER A 102 41.10 13.95 -19.36
N SER A 103 41.28 14.82 -20.35
CA SER A 103 40.31 15.02 -21.43
C SER A 103 40.41 13.93 -22.51
N ASN A 104 41.47 13.14 -22.51
CA ASN A 104 41.67 12.07 -23.49
C ASN A 104 40.94 10.81 -23.03
N ARG A 105 39.96 10.36 -23.80
CA ARG A 105 39.14 9.19 -23.47
C ARG A 105 38.69 8.45 -24.72
N GLU A 106 38.39 7.17 -24.57
CA GLU A 106 37.78 6.33 -25.59
C GLU A 106 36.56 5.61 -25.01
N THR A 107 35.57 5.32 -25.86
CA THR A 107 34.40 4.54 -25.48
C THR A 107 34.58 3.11 -25.98
N LYS A 108 34.49 2.14 -25.07
CA LYS A 108 34.49 0.69 -25.38
C LYS A 108 33.06 0.14 -25.43
N GLU A 109 32.94 -1.14 -25.79
CA GLU A 109 31.66 -1.86 -25.80
C GLU A 109 30.89 -1.67 -24.48
N GLN A 110 29.55 -1.62 -24.57
CA GLN A 110 28.63 -1.39 -23.44
C GLN A 110 28.77 -0.03 -22.74
N ASP A 111 29.07 1.04 -23.49
CA ASP A 111 29.16 2.43 -22.99
C ASP A 111 30.22 2.66 -21.89
N LYS A 112 31.21 1.77 -21.77
CA LYS A 112 32.32 1.94 -20.83
C LYS A 112 33.29 3.02 -21.31
N MET A 113 33.60 3.99 -20.45
CA MET A 113 34.56 5.05 -20.73
C MET A 113 35.94 4.67 -20.22
N VAL A 114 36.95 4.75 -21.08
CA VAL A 114 38.36 4.55 -20.70
C VAL A 114 39.09 5.88 -20.81
N TYR A 115 39.56 6.41 -19.69
CA TYR A 115 40.37 7.63 -19.63
C TYR A 115 41.85 7.31 -19.80
N ILE A 116 42.53 8.12 -20.63
CA ILE A 116 43.91 7.87 -21.06
C ILE A 116 44.80 8.90 -20.36
N LEU A 117 45.72 8.44 -19.53
CA LEU A 117 46.59 9.27 -18.71
C LEU A 117 47.99 9.32 -19.34
N ALA A 118 48.36 10.48 -19.90
CA ALA A 118 49.70 10.69 -20.42
C ALA A 118 50.68 10.98 -19.28
N VAL A 119 51.65 10.09 -19.06
CA VAL A 119 52.61 10.19 -17.95
C VAL A 119 54.04 10.08 -18.49
N PRO A 120 54.83 11.17 -18.49
CA PRO A 120 56.22 11.15 -18.95
C PRO A 120 57.16 10.66 -17.83
N SER A 121 56.95 9.42 -17.37
CA SER A 121 57.71 8.82 -16.28
C SER A 121 57.70 7.28 -16.37
N PRO A 122 58.75 6.58 -15.93
CA PRO A 122 58.70 5.13 -15.80
C PRO A 122 57.68 4.70 -14.73
N ILE A 123 57.02 3.56 -14.97
CA ILE A 123 55.92 3.05 -14.16
C ILE A 123 56.22 1.68 -13.58
N ASP A 124 55.79 1.43 -12.35
CA ASP A 124 55.95 0.14 -11.65
C ASP A 124 55.21 -1.05 -12.29
N LYS A 125 54.34 -0.79 -13.28
CA LYS A 125 53.67 -1.80 -14.10
C LYS A 125 54.48 -2.28 -15.29
N ASP A 126 55.57 -1.60 -15.63
CA ASP A 126 56.53 -2.13 -16.59
C ASP A 126 57.11 -3.45 -16.06
N LYS A 127 57.05 -4.52 -16.85
CA LYS A 127 57.52 -5.85 -16.43
C LYS A 127 59.00 -5.86 -16.09
N ASN A 128 59.75 -4.90 -16.63
CA ASN A 128 61.18 -4.71 -16.41
C ASN A 128 61.47 -3.47 -15.56
N PHE A 129 60.49 -2.91 -14.84
CA PHE A 129 60.70 -1.78 -13.93
C PHE A 129 61.79 -2.05 -12.89
N ILE A 130 61.92 -3.31 -12.44
CA ILE A 130 62.98 -3.69 -11.52
C ILE A 130 64.38 -3.36 -12.05
N LYS A 131 64.62 -3.55 -13.36
CA LYS A 131 65.90 -3.24 -13.99
C LYS A 131 66.17 -1.74 -14.00
N ILE A 132 65.11 -0.93 -14.12
CA ILE A 132 65.19 0.52 -13.98
C ILE A 132 65.56 0.86 -12.54
N ARG A 133 64.90 0.27 -11.54
CA ARG A 133 65.21 0.49 -10.11
C ARG A 133 66.65 0.12 -9.77
N ASP A 134 67.13 -1.04 -10.22
CA ASP A 134 68.51 -1.49 -9.97
C ASP A 134 69.53 -0.52 -10.59
N PHE A 135 69.24 0.00 -11.79
CA PHE A 135 70.04 1.03 -12.42
C PHE A 135 70.00 2.35 -11.63
N VAL A 136 68.83 2.80 -11.18
CA VAL A 136 68.68 4.01 -10.36
C VAL A 136 69.50 3.88 -9.09
N SER A 137 69.38 2.77 -8.35
CA SER A 137 70.15 2.47 -7.14
C SER A 137 71.66 2.47 -7.39
N PHE A 138 72.10 2.08 -8.58
CA PHE A 138 73.50 2.22 -8.99
C PHE A 138 73.85 3.68 -9.28
N TYR A 139 73.05 4.39 -10.08
CA TYR A 139 73.36 5.73 -10.58
C TYR A 139 73.45 6.75 -9.46
N ILE A 140 72.52 6.74 -8.49
CA ILE A 140 72.50 7.70 -7.37
C ILE A 140 73.77 7.62 -6.50
N LYS A 141 74.46 6.47 -6.51
CA LYS A 141 75.75 6.30 -5.80
C LYS A 141 76.94 6.88 -6.59
N GLN A 142 76.77 7.10 -7.89
CA GLN A 142 77.83 7.59 -8.79
C GLN A 142 77.66 9.06 -9.17
N SER A 143 76.42 9.54 -9.29
CA SER A 143 76.07 10.89 -9.67
C SER A 143 74.76 11.32 -9.02
N GLN A 144 74.68 12.59 -8.63
CA GLN A 144 73.51 13.21 -7.99
C GLN A 144 72.71 14.11 -8.95
N SER A 145 73.07 14.14 -10.24
CA SER A 145 72.46 15.04 -11.23
C SER A 145 72.03 14.30 -12.49
N SER A 146 71.05 14.88 -13.20
CA SER A 146 70.55 14.38 -14.49
C SER A 146 70.02 12.94 -14.47
N LEU A 147 69.36 12.54 -13.38
CA LEU A 147 68.79 11.20 -13.22
C LEU A 147 67.78 10.87 -14.32
N ASP A 148 66.94 11.83 -14.70
CA ASP A 148 65.95 11.69 -15.77
C ASP A 148 66.61 11.27 -17.10
N ASP A 149 67.65 11.99 -17.53
CA ASP A 149 68.38 11.71 -18.77
C ASP A 149 69.15 10.38 -18.66
N ALA A 150 69.70 10.08 -17.49
CA ALA A 150 70.39 8.82 -17.24
C ALA A 150 69.45 7.62 -17.38
N ILE A 151 68.23 7.71 -16.83
CA ILE A 151 67.20 6.67 -16.95
C ILE A 151 66.77 6.52 -18.42
N LYS A 152 66.53 7.61 -19.14
CA LYS A 152 66.19 7.55 -20.57
C LYS A 152 67.27 6.87 -21.39
N ASN A 153 68.54 7.22 -21.14
CA ASN A 153 69.67 6.60 -21.82
C ASN A 153 69.84 5.14 -21.43
N PHE A 154 69.62 4.78 -20.17
CA PHE A 154 69.60 3.38 -19.73
C PHE A 154 68.53 2.58 -20.46
N ILE A 155 67.29 3.07 -20.52
CA ILE A 155 66.18 2.41 -21.22
C ILE A 155 66.49 2.27 -22.71
N TYR A 156 67.01 3.33 -23.34
CA TYR A 156 67.42 3.31 -24.73
C TYR A 156 68.49 2.25 -25.01
N LEU A 157 69.57 2.23 -24.23
CA LEU A 157 70.67 1.27 -24.40
C LEU A 157 70.27 -0.16 -24.06
N TYR A 158 69.34 -0.34 -23.11
CA TYR A 158 68.79 -1.65 -22.77
C TYR A 158 68.09 -2.29 -23.97
N LYS A 159 67.36 -1.48 -24.74
CA LYS A 159 66.72 -1.89 -26.01
C LYS A 159 67.72 -1.97 -27.17
N ASN A 160 68.69 -1.06 -27.21
CA ASN A 160 69.64 -0.89 -28.32
C ASN A 160 71.08 -1.16 -27.86
N ASN A 161 71.37 -2.45 -27.64
CA ASN A 161 72.64 -2.90 -27.08
C ASN A 161 73.91 -2.52 -27.88
N ASN A 162 73.77 -2.20 -29.17
CA ASN A 162 74.89 -1.87 -30.04
C ASN A 162 75.47 -0.47 -29.76
N ASP A 163 74.67 0.44 -29.19
CA ASP A 163 75.07 1.83 -28.94
C ASP A 163 75.85 2.02 -27.64
N ILE A 164 75.99 0.97 -26.83
CA ILE A 164 76.69 1.00 -25.54
C ILE A 164 78.11 1.56 -25.69
N GLY A 165 78.84 1.16 -26.74
CA GLY A 165 80.21 1.64 -26.97
C GLY A 165 80.30 3.15 -27.17
N ASN A 166 79.36 3.72 -27.92
CA ASN A 166 79.30 5.16 -28.18
C ASN A 166 79.04 5.93 -26.88
N TYR A 167 78.05 5.49 -26.10
CA TYR A 167 77.66 6.14 -24.85
C TYR A 167 78.73 5.99 -23.76
N PHE A 168 79.44 4.87 -23.73
CA PHE A 168 80.56 4.63 -22.81
C PHE A 168 81.74 5.57 -23.04
N SER A 169 81.91 6.09 -24.26
CA SER A 169 82.97 7.06 -24.57
C SER A 169 82.62 8.52 -24.23
N SER A 170 81.37 8.79 -23.84
CA SER A 170 80.89 10.14 -23.55
C SER A 170 81.47 10.69 -22.24
N SER A 171 81.77 12.00 -22.22
CA SER A 171 82.15 12.71 -20.99
C SER A 171 80.95 13.06 -20.10
N SER A 172 79.73 12.99 -20.63
CA SER A 172 78.50 13.26 -19.90
C SER A 172 78.13 12.08 -19.00
N GLN A 173 78.03 12.30 -17.69
CA GLN A 173 77.76 11.25 -16.69
C GLN A 173 76.46 10.48 -16.96
N PHE A 174 75.39 11.18 -17.37
CA PHE A 174 74.09 10.61 -17.71
C PHE A 174 74.10 9.77 -19.01
N MET A 175 75.19 9.76 -19.78
CA MET A 175 75.42 8.85 -20.91
C MET A 175 76.41 7.74 -20.54
N PHE A 176 77.49 8.11 -19.85
CA PHE A 176 78.57 7.23 -19.45
C PHE A 176 78.10 6.13 -18.47
N TYR A 177 77.43 6.49 -17.38
CA TYR A 177 77.07 5.54 -16.33
C TYR A 177 76.03 4.49 -16.75
N PRO A 178 74.98 4.82 -17.53
CA PRO A 178 74.11 3.82 -18.14
C PRO A 178 74.86 2.76 -18.94
N ALA A 179 75.79 3.20 -19.80
CA ALA A 179 76.59 2.30 -20.63
C ALA A 179 77.55 1.45 -19.78
N LEU A 180 78.22 2.05 -18.79
CA LEU A 180 79.09 1.34 -17.86
C LEU A 180 78.30 0.28 -17.06
N TYR A 181 77.10 0.61 -16.58
CA TYR A 181 76.26 -0.33 -15.83
C TYR A 181 75.89 -1.57 -16.66
N LEU A 182 75.42 -1.35 -17.89
CA LEU A 182 75.05 -2.43 -18.80
C LEU A 182 76.26 -3.28 -19.21
N LEU A 183 77.41 -2.63 -19.48
CA LEU A 183 78.64 -3.34 -19.82
C LEU A 183 79.13 -4.18 -18.63
N ARG A 184 79.09 -3.63 -17.42
CA ARG A 184 79.40 -4.36 -16.18
C ARG A 184 78.51 -5.58 -16.03
N LYS A 185 77.20 -5.46 -16.22
CA LYS A 185 76.26 -6.59 -16.17
C LYS A 185 76.54 -7.65 -17.23
N LYS A 186 76.94 -7.26 -18.44
CA LYS A 186 77.30 -8.20 -19.52
C LYS A 186 78.62 -8.93 -19.29
N LEU A 187 79.61 -8.26 -18.72
CA LEU A 187 80.95 -8.81 -18.49
C LEU A 187 81.08 -9.61 -17.19
N SER A 188 80.13 -9.46 -16.29
CA SER A 188 80.21 -9.98 -14.93
C SER A 188 79.23 -11.13 -14.72
N ASN A 189 79.71 -12.32 -14.35
CA ASN A 189 78.89 -13.45 -13.85
C ASN A 189 78.27 -13.18 -12.46
N ILE A 190 78.14 -11.90 -12.06
CA ILE A 190 77.64 -11.54 -10.73
C ILE A 190 76.11 -11.67 -10.76
N THR A 191 75.61 -12.73 -10.14
CA THR A 191 74.24 -12.80 -9.60
C THR A 191 73.98 -11.53 -8.78
N ASP A 192 72.81 -10.91 -8.95
CA ASP A 192 72.40 -9.71 -8.20
C ASP A 192 72.77 -9.83 -6.71
N ASN A 193 73.33 -8.76 -6.12
CA ASN A 193 73.77 -8.80 -4.73
C ASN A 193 72.60 -9.19 -3.82
N VAL A 194 72.83 -10.02 -2.82
CA VAL A 194 71.78 -10.47 -1.88
C VAL A 194 71.07 -9.27 -1.24
N ASP A 195 71.82 -8.22 -0.89
CA ASP A 195 71.24 -6.99 -0.34
C ASP A 195 70.34 -6.25 -1.34
N ASP A 196 70.68 -6.30 -2.64
CA ASP A 196 69.91 -5.65 -3.71
C ASP A 196 68.61 -6.44 -3.98
N PHE A 197 68.68 -7.77 -3.93
CA PHE A 197 67.50 -8.64 -3.96
C PHE A 197 66.59 -8.40 -2.75
N GLU A 198 67.14 -8.32 -1.54
CA GLU A 198 66.36 -8.04 -0.33
C GLU A 198 65.67 -6.66 -0.40
N THR A 199 66.40 -5.64 -0.85
CA THR A 199 65.90 -4.25 -0.91
C THR A 199 64.92 -4.02 -2.07
N ASN A 200 65.17 -4.60 -3.25
CA ASN A 200 64.37 -4.31 -4.44
C ASN A 200 63.24 -5.31 -4.68
N ILE A 201 63.32 -6.53 -4.12
CA ILE A 201 62.32 -7.59 -4.26
C ILE A 201 61.61 -7.91 -2.94
N VAL A 202 62.35 -8.32 -1.92
CA VAL A 202 61.75 -8.89 -0.68
C VAL A 202 61.01 -7.82 0.11
N ALA A 203 61.65 -6.68 0.40
CA ALA A 203 61.04 -5.60 1.18
C ALA A 203 59.78 -5.02 0.51
N PRO A 204 59.77 -4.70 -0.81
CA PRO A 204 58.56 -4.25 -1.49
C PRO A 204 57.45 -5.30 -1.53
N LEU A 205 57.80 -6.59 -1.70
CA LEU A 205 56.81 -7.67 -1.70
C LEU A 205 56.18 -7.85 -0.31
N ALA A 206 56.99 -7.80 0.76
CA ALA A 206 56.52 -7.87 2.13
C ALA A 206 55.60 -6.69 2.48
N SER A 207 55.96 -5.47 2.06
CA SER A 207 55.10 -4.29 2.22
C SER A 207 53.77 -4.48 1.47
N LYS A 208 53.80 -4.85 0.19
CA LYS A 208 52.58 -5.08 -0.61
C LYS A 208 51.68 -6.14 0.01
N LEU A 209 52.24 -7.22 0.56
CA LEU A 209 51.47 -8.27 1.22
C LEU A 209 50.80 -7.76 2.51
N LYS A 210 51.52 -6.95 3.30
CA LYS A 210 50.97 -6.32 4.50
C LYS A 210 49.82 -5.36 4.15
N ASP A 211 50.02 -4.51 3.14
CA ASP A 211 49.00 -3.56 2.69
C ASP A 211 47.73 -4.27 2.18
N ILE A 212 47.88 -5.40 1.46
CA ILE A 212 46.76 -6.25 1.03
C ILE A 212 46.01 -6.82 2.23
N SER A 213 46.73 -7.30 3.26
CA SER A 213 46.11 -7.85 4.47
C SER A 213 45.31 -6.78 5.22
N GLU A 214 45.87 -5.57 5.38
CA GLU A 214 45.20 -4.46 6.08
C GLU A 214 43.98 -3.94 5.30
N ASP A 215 44.06 -3.81 3.97
CA ASP A 215 42.93 -3.41 3.13
C ASP A 215 41.83 -4.48 3.14
N SER A 216 42.19 -5.77 3.11
CA SER A 216 41.23 -6.89 3.23
C SER A 216 40.48 -6.85 4.57
N ASP A 217 41.19 -6.65 5.68
CA ASP A 217 40.57 -6.54 7.00
C ASP A 217 39.63 -5.33 7.11
N LYS A 218 40.00 -4.21 6.49
CA LYS A 218 39.16 -3.01 6.43
C LYS A 218 37.89 -3.26 5.62
N GLN A 219 38.01 -3.84 4.42
CA GLN A 219 36.87 -4.17 3.57
C GLN A 219 35.91 -5.14 4.27
N PHE A 220 36.44 -6.16 4.96
CA PHE A 220 35.63 -7.09 5.73
C PHE A 220 34.80 -6.40 6.83
N ARG A 221 35.40 -5.44 7.55
CA ARG A 221 34.68 -4.65 8.56
C ARG A 221 33.61 -3.75 7.92
N GLU A 222 33.93 -3.07 6.82
CA GLU A 222 32.97 -2.22 6.10
C GLU A 222 31.75 -3.02 5.62
N ILE A 223 31.98 -4.18 5.00
CA ILE A 223 30.91 -5.08 4.55
C ILE A 223 30.06 -5.54 5.73
N THR A 224 30.70 -5.96 6.83
CA THR A 224 29.99 -6.41 8.04
C THR A 224 29.10 -5.31 8.61
N SER A 225 29.63 -4.08 8.75
CA SER A 225 28.83 -2.94 9.23
C SER A 225 27.67 -2.58 8.30
N PHE A 226 27.90 -2.61 6.97
CA PHE A 226 26.86 -2.31 6.00
C PHE A 226 25.73 -3.34 6.04
N VAL A 227 26.07 -4.63 6.14
CA VAL A 227 25.10 -5.73 6.25
C VAL A 227 24.29 -5.58 7.54
N GLU A 228 24.94 -5.28 8.66
CA GLU A 228 24.27 -5.08 9.95
C GLU A 228 23.34 -3.87 9.94
N ASP A 229 23.78 -2.73 9.38
CA ASP A 229 22.96 -1.53 9.24
C ASP A 229 21.73 -1.78 8.36
N LYS A 230 21.91 -2.46 7.22
CA LYS A 230 20.80 -2.80 6.32
C LYS A 230 19.84 -3.82 6.94
N HIS A 231 20.37 -4.80 7.67
CA HIS A 231 19.56 -5.74 8.43
C HIS A 231 18.69 -5.01 9.46
N ASN A 232 19.28 -4.09 10.23
CA ASN A 232 18.56 -3.28 11.21
C ASN A 232 17.50 -2.37 10.57
N GLU A 233 17.79 -1.79 9.41
CA GLU A 233 16.84 -0.97 8.65
C GLU A 233 15.64 -1.81 8.16
N ILE A 234 15.91 -2.98 7.56
CA ILE A 234 14.87 -3.93 7.11
C ILE A 234 14.04 -4.40 8.30
N GLN A 235 14.67 -4.73 9.43
CA GLN A 235 13.98 -5.17 10.64
C GLN A 235 13.02 -4.09 11.16
N LYS A 236 13.46 -2.84 11.24
CA LYS A 236 12.59 -1.72 11.63
C LYS A 236 11.39 -1.54 10.69
N GLN A 237 11.61 -1.65 9.38
CA GLN A 237 10.51 -1.54 8.40
C GLN A 237 9.55 -2.73 8.52
N TYR A 238 10.07 -3.93 8.73
CA TYR A 238 9.29 -5.14 8.96
C TYR A 238 8.43 -5.02 10.22
N ASP A 239 9.00 -4.64 11.36
CA ASP A 239 8.29 -4.48 12.62
C ASP A 239 7.18 -3.41 12.52
N LYS A 240 7.44 -2.32 11.79
CA LYS A 240 6.44 -1.30 11.48
C LYS A 240 5.30 -1.88 10.64
N LYS A 241 5.61 -2.65 9.59
CA LYS A 241 4.60 -3.28 8.73
C LYS A 241 3.78 -4.33 9.46
N VAL A 242 4.38 -5.10 10.36
CA VAL A 242 3.68 -6.05 11.22
C VAL A 242 2.69 -5.31 12.13
N SER A 243 3.10 -4.19 12.71
CA SER A 243 2.23 -3.36 13.56
C SER A 243 1.07 -2.76 12.77
N GLU A 244 1.33 -2.19 11.58
CA GLU A 244 0.30 -1.68 10.67
C GLU A 244 -0.69 -2.78 10.25
N PHE A 245 -0.21 -3.99 9.99
CA PHE A 245 -1.05 -5.12 9.62
C PHE A 245 -1.92 -5.61 10.79
N ALA A 246 -1.39 -5.63 12.01
CA ALA A 246 -2.15 -5.98 13.21
C ALA A 246 -3.28 -4.97 13.48
N GLU A 247 -3.01 -3.66 13.31
CA GLU A 247 -4.04 -2.63 13.41
C GLU A 247 -5.10 -2.76 12.31
N PHE A 248 -4.69 -3.04 11.07
CA PHE A 248 -5.60 -3.28 9.97
C PHE A 248 -6.49 -4.50 10.21
N GLN A 249 -5.92 -5.62 10.67
CA GLN A 249 -6.68 -6.83 11.01
C GLN A 249 -7.75 -6.53 12.08
N LYS A 250 -7.36 -5.82 13.16
CA LYS A 250 -8.31 -5.41 14.21
C LYS A 250 -9.42 -4.50 13.67
N SER A 251 -9.10 -3.60 12.73
CA SER A 251 -10.10 -2.76 12.07
C SER A 251 -11.08 -3.58 11.24
N ILE A 252 -10.62 -4.63 10.55
CA ILE A 252 -11.48 -5.51 9.76
C ILE A 252 -12.38 -6.36 10.67
N GLU A 253 -11.83 -6.92 11.75
CA GLU A 253 -12.60 -7.68 12.74
C GLU A 253 -13.71 -6.81 13.35
N ASN A 254 -13.38 -5.60 13.79
CA ASN A 254 -14.35 -4.65 14.33
C ASN A 254 -15.41 -4.26 13.29
N TRP A 255 -15.01 -3.97 12.05
CA TRP A 255 -15.95 -3.63 10.97
C TRP A 255 -16.88 -4.81 10.66
N GLN A 256 -16.36 -6.03 10.63
CA GLN A 256 -17.14 -7.23 10.37
C GLN A 256 -18.17 -7.46 11.48
N GLU A 257 -17.76 -7.32 12.74
CA GLU A 257 -18.66 -7.43 13.89
C GLU A 257 -19.75 -6.34 13.86
N GLU A 258 -19.36 -5.09 13.58
CA GLU A 258 -20.30 -3.96 13.46
C GLU A 258 -21.31 -4.20 12.32
N LYS A 259 -20.86 -4.65 11.14
CA LYS A 259 -21.75 -4.95 10.01
C LYS A 259 -22.65 -6.14 10.28
N TYR A 260 -22.15 -7.18 10.92
CA TYR A 260 -22.96 -8.34 11.29
C TYR A 260 -24.08 -7.96 12.27
N ASN A 261 -23.75 -7.20 13.32
CA ASN A 261 -24.73 -6.73 14.29
C ASN A 261 -25.77 -5.80 13.64
N ASN A 262 -25.33 -4.81 12.87
CA ASN A 262 -26.24 -3.90 12.15
C ASN A 262 -27.16 -4.65 11.17
N PHE A 263 -26.65 -5.66 10.46
CA PHE A 263 -27.45 -6.46 9.54
C PHE A 263 -28.50 -7.30 10.28
N ARG A 264 -28.11 -7.95 11.38
CA ARG A 264 -29.02 -8.71 12.23
C ARG A 264 -30.13 -7.83 12.80
N ASP A 265 -29.77 -6.66 13.34
CA ASP A 265 -30.73 -5.71 13.92
C ASP A 265 -31.69 -5.15 12.85
N LEU A 266 -31.18 -4.91 11.63
CA LEU A 266 -32.00 -4.50 10.49
C LEU A 266 -32.94 -5.64 10.04
N GLU A 267 -32.45 -6.87 9.97
CA GLU A 267 -33.25 -8.05 9.63
C GLU A 267 -34.37 -8.27 10.64
N GLU A 268 -34.09 -8.17 11.94
CA GLU A 268 -35.07 -8.29 13.01
C GLU A 268 -36.11 -7.16 12.92
N THR A 269 -35.66 -5.91 12.73
CA THR A 269 -36.54 -4.75 12.54
C THR A 269 -37.45 -4.94 11.33
N TYR A 270 -36.92 -5.44 10.21
CA TYR A 270 -37.68 -5.65 8.99
C TYR A 270 -38.68 -6.80 9.12
N LYS A 271 -38.29 -7.92 9.74
CA LYS A 271 -39.21 -9.04 10.05
C LYS A 271 -40.36 -8.58 10.96
N ASN A 272 -40.06 -7.80 12.00
CA ASN A 272 -41.06 -7.24 12.90
C ASN A 272 -42.00 -6.26 12.18
N LYS A 273 -41.46 -5.41 11.30
CA LYS A 273 -42.27 -4.51 10.47
C LYS A 273 -43.22 -5.27 9.54
N LEU A 274 -42.71 -6.25 8.79
CA LEU A 274 -43.50 -7.01 7.82
C LEU A 274 -44.61 -7.83 8.49
N SER A 275 -44.32 -8.41 9.66
CA SER A 275 -45.30 -9.20 10.44
C SER A 275 -46.49 -8.36 10.95
N LEU A 276 -46.28 -7.07 11.22
CA LEU A 276 -47.26 -6.21 11.88
C LEU A 276 -47.93 -5.17 10.96
N GLU A 277 -47.33 -4.85 9.82
CA GLU A 277 -47.90 -3.90 8.83
C GLU A 277 -49.02 -4.54 8.00
N ALA A 278 -48.91 -5.83 7.65
CA ALA A 278 -49.95 -6.53 6.89
C ALA A 278 -51.30 -6.63 7.65
N PRO A 279 -51.34 -6.93 8.96
CA PRO A 279 -52.58 -6.88 9.73
C PRO A 279 -53.20 -5.49 9.86
N GLU A 280 -52.41 -4.42 10.10
CA GLU A 280 -52.93 -3.05 10.20
C GLU A 280 -53.66 -2.65 8.91
N LEU A 281 -53.01 -2.91 7.77
CA LEU A 281 -53.53 -2.57 6.46
C LEU A 281 -54.84 -3.34 6.16
N LEU A 282 -54.87 -4.63 6.46
CA LEU A 282 -56.06 -5.48 6.32
C LEU A 282 -57.24 -4.99 7.16
N TRP A 283 -57.01 -4.62 8.44
CA TRP A 283 -58.08 -4.13 9.31
C TRP A 283 -58.59 -2.76 8.88
N ARG A 284 -57.70 -1.87 8.42
CA ARG A 284 -58.07 -0.56 7.90
C ARG A 284 -58.92 -0.68 6.63
N GLU A 285 -58.54 -1.54 5.70
CA GLU A 285 -59.31 -1.80 4.48
C GLU A 285 -60.71 -2.33 4.78
N ARG A 286 -60.82 -3.32 5.70
CA ARG A 286 -62.13 -3.83 6.14
C ARG A 286 -62.99 -2.78 6.84
N ALA A 287 -62.37 -1.94 7.68
CA ALA A 287 -63.08 -0.84 8.34
C ALA A 287 -63.66 0.15 7.32
N GLU A 288 -62.87 0.53 6.31
CA GLU A 288 -63.32 1.41 5.22
C GLU A 288 -64.45 0.78 4.39
N GLU A 289 -64.35 -0.51 4.10
CA GLU A 289 -65.38 -1.24 3.34
C GLU A 289 -66.72 -1.25 4.10
N HIS A 290 -66.72 -1.64 5.37
CA HIS A 290 -67.92 -1.65 6.20
C HIS A 290 -68.47 -0.24 6.47
N GLN A 291 -67.62 0.79 6.54
CA GLN A 291 -68.07 2.18 6.64
C GLN A 291 -68.79 2.63 5.36
N LYS A 292 -68.26 2.28 4.18
CA LYS A 292 -68.91 2.53 2.89
C LYS A 292 -70.24 1.78 2.78
N GLN A 293 -70.29 0.53 3.23
CA GLN A 293 -71.52 -0.27 3.27
C GLN A 293 -72.55 0.35 4.24
N ALA A 294 -72.14 0.74 5.45
CA ALA A 294 -73.00 1.44 6.41
C ALA A 294 -73.58 2.72 5.81
N ALA A 295 -72.76 3.55 5.15
CA ALA A 295 -73.24 4.78 4.50
C ALA A 295 -74.21 4.51 3.34
N LYS A 296 -74.03 3.41 2.58
CA LYS A 296 -74.98 2.96 1.55
C LYS A 296 -76.30 2.52 2.19
N TRP A 297 -76.26 1.69 3.24
CA TRP A 297 -77.44 1.23 3.96
C TRP A 297 -78.18 2.36 4.68
N THR A 298 -77.49 3.37 5.21
CA THR A 298 -78.13 4.56 5.80
C THR A 298 -78.86 5.38 4.76
N ARG A 299 -78.26 5.58 3.57
CA ARG A 299 -78.96 6.25 2.45
C ARG A 299 -80.17 5.44 1.98
N PHE A 300 -80.04 4.11 1.91
CA PHE A 300 -81.16 3.22 1.61
C PHE A 300 -82.27 3.31 2.67
N LEU A 301 -81.92 3.36 3.96
CA LEU A 301 -82.87 3.53 5.06
C LEU A 301 -83.64 4.84 4.93
N ILE A 302 -82.96 5.96 4.66
CA ILE A 302 -83.60 7.27 4.46
C ILE A 302 -84.59 7.21 3.27
N GLY A 303 -84.16 6.62 2.15
CA GLY A 303 -85.02 6.42 0.99
C GLY A 303 -86.22 5.52 1.28
N ALA A 304 -86.00 4.42 2.02
CA ALA A 304 -87.05 3.49 2.42
C ALA A 304 -88.07 4.17 3.35
N VAL A 305 -87.64 5.00 4.30
CA VAL A 305 -88.53 5.77 5.18
C VAL A 305 -89.38 6.76 4.37
N LEU A 306 -88.78 7.51 3.44
CA LEU A 306 -89.51 8.43 2.56
C LEU A 306 -90.53 7.71 1.66
N ALA A 307 -90.13 6.58 1.06
CA ALA A 307 -91.01 5.74 0.25
C ALA A 307 -92.18 5.18 1.07
N LEU A 308 -91.92 4.81 2.33
CA LEU A 308 -92.92 4.28 3.26
C LEU A 308 -93.91 5.37 3.68
N ILE A 309 -93.44 6.59 3.96
CA ILE A 309 -94.32 7.75 4.20
C ILE A 309 -95.20 8.02 2.98
N PHE A 310 -94.63 8.00 1.78
CA PHE A 310 -95.38 8.18 0.54
C PHE A 310 -96.42 7.07 0.31
N ALA A 311 -96.05 5.81 0.54
CA ALA A 311 -96.96 4.68 0.47
C ALA A 311 -98.09 4.78 1.50
N LEU A 312 -97.81 5.30 2.70
CA LEU A 312 -98.81 5.52 3.74
C LEU A 312 -99.79 6.63 3.35
N VAL A 313 -99.32 7.72 2.75
CA VAL A 313 -100.18 8.79 2.20
C VAL A 313 -101.07 8.25 1.07
N LEU A 314 -100.51 7.50 0.12
CA LEU A 314 -101.28 6.86 -0.94
C LEU A 314 -102.31 5.87 -0.38
N LEU A 315 -101.94 5.06 0.61
CA LEU A 315 -102.83 4.10 1.24
C LEU A 315 -103.98 4.81 1.96
N VAL A 316 -103.72 5.94 2.64
CA VAL A 316 -104.78 6.77 3.25
C VAL A 316 -105.71 7.33 2.19
N ILE A 317 -105.20 7.83 1.06
CA ILE A 317 -106.02 8.32 -0.06
C ILE A 317 -106.86 7.18 -0.65
N VAL A 318 -106.26 6.04 -0.93
CA VAL A 318 -106.94 4.87 -1.49
C VAL A 318 -108.01 4.36 -0.54
N ILE A 319 -107.73 4.24 0.76
CA ILE A 319 -108.73 3.83 1.76
C ILE A 319 -109.84 4.88 1.88
N HIS A 320 -109.54 6.17 1.85
CA HIS A 320 -110.55 7.23 1.89
C HIS A 320 -111.47 7.20 0.67
N ASP A 321 -110.91 6.99 -0.53
CA ASP A 321 -111.66 6.87 -1.78
C ASP A 321 -112.45 5.54 -1.86
N TYR A 322 -111.86 4.44 -1.38
CA TYR A 322 -112.56 3.15 -1.25
C TYR A 322 -113.67 3.17 -0.20
N SER A 323 -113.50 3.89 0.92
CA SER A 323 -114.53 3.98 1.97
C SER A 323 -115.73 4.84 1.56
N LEU A 324 -115.49 5.86 0.72
CA LEU A 324 -116.56 6.64 0.11
C LEU A 324 -117.35 5.86 -0.94
N ASN A 325 -116.76 4.90 -1.65
CA ASN A 325 -117.42 4.22 -2.77
C ASN A 325 -118.00 2.82 -2.49
N ILE A 326 -117.49 2.01 -1.54
CA ILE A 326 -117.96 0.60 -1.40
C ILE A 326 -118.08 0.07 0.05
N ILE A 327 -117.32 0.60 1.03
CA ILE A 327 -117.24 -0.04 2.37
C ILE A 327 -118.56 0.00 3.17
N LYS A 328 -119.51 0.88 2.83
CA LYS A 328 -120.84 0.86 3.44
C LYS A 328 -121.74 -0.31 3.03
N LYS A 329 -121.38 -1.15 2.06
CA LYS A 329 -122.33 -2.14 1.51
C LYS A 329 -122.07 -3.63 1.76
N ASP A 330 -120.83 -4.14 1.89
CA ASP A 330 -120.64 -5.62 1.79
C ASP A 330 -119.71 -6.33 2.80
N LEU A 331 -119.07 -5.68 3.80
CA LEU A 331 -118.21 -6.37 4.80
C LEU A 331 -118.21 -5.66 6.18
N PRO A 332 -119.10 -6.00 7.14
CA PRO A 332 -119.23 -5.26 8.40
C PRO A 332 -118.25 -5.67 9.53
N PHE A 333 -117.30 -6.59 9.29
CA PHE A 333 -116.49 -7.21 10.36
C PHE A 333 -115.01 -6.81 10.40
N ILE A 334 -114.51 -5.95 9.51
CA ILE A 334 -113.12 -5.46 9.58
C ILE A 334 -113.14 -3.93 9.67
N SER A 335 -112.69 -3.37 10.79
CA SER A 335 -112.61 -1.92 10.93
C SER A 335 -111.46 -1.37 10.08
N GLU A 336 -111.71 -0.25 9.40
CA GLU A 336 -110.71 0.48 8.62
C GLU A 336 -109.44 0.77 9.46
N SER A 337 -109.63 1.03 10.75
CA SER A 337 -108.55 1.25 11.71
C SER A 337 -107.67 0.01 11.94
N PHE A 338 -108.22 -1.21 11.88
CA PHE A 338 -107.46 -2.45 12.12
C PHE A 338 -106.46 -2.74 11.00
N ILE A 339 -106.87 -2.57 9.73
CA ILE A 339 -105.97 -2.75 8.57
C ILE A 339 -104.84 -1.72 8.62
N LEU A 340 -105.16 -0.46 8.92
CA LEU A 340 -104.19 0.62 9.02
C LEU A 340 -103.18 0.38 10.17
N ILE A 341 -103.64 -0.04 11.34
CA ILE A 341 -102.77 -0.43 12.47
C ILE A 341 -101.83 -1.59 12.11
N SER A 342 -102.35 -2.60 11.40
CA SER A 342 -101.57 -3.79 11.03
C SER A 342 -100.44 -3.45 10.04
N VAL A 343 -100.75 -2.66 9.01
CA VAL A 343 -99.76 -2.18 8.02
C VAL A 343 -98.71 -1.29 8.68
N ILE A 344 -99.10 -0.37 9.56
CA ILE A 344 -98.15 0.46 10.33
C ILE A 344 -97.23 -0.39 11.20
N SER A 345 -97.77 -1.42 11.86
CA SER A 345 -96.98 -2.31 12.70
C SER A 345 -95.94 -3.10 11.89
N PHE A 346 -96.32 -3.57 10.70
CA PHE A 346 -95.40 -4.24 9.78
C PHE A 346 -94.29 -3.30 9.26
N PHE A 347 -94.63 -2.05 8.96
CA PHE A 347 -93.67 -1.02 8.57
C PHE A 347 -92.67 -0.67 9.67
N ILE A 348 -93.13 -0.51 10.92
CA ILE A 348 -92.25 -0.31 12.08
C ILE A 348 -91.28 -1.49 12.22
N TYR A 349 -91.75 -2.73 11.99
CA TYR A 349 -90.90 -3.91 12.01
C TYR A 349 -89.80 -3.88 10.93
N ILE A 350 -90.13 -3.51 9.68
CA ILE A 350 -89.14 -3.38 8.60
C ILE A 350 -88.09 -2.32 8.95
N ILE A 351 -88.51 -1.14 9.42
CA ILE A 351 -87.59 -0.07 9.84
C ILE A 351 -86.67 -0.57 10.95
N ARG A 352 -87.21 -1.30 11.94
CA ARG A 352 -86.42 -1.88 13.04
C ARG A 352 -85.35 -2.85 12.54
N VAL A 353 -85.66 -3.67 11.54
CA VAL A 353 -84.68 -4.59 10.92
C VAL A 353 -83.60 -3.81 10.16
N LEU A 354 -83.97 -2.80 9.38
CA LEU A 354 -83.01 -1.98 8.65
C LEU A 354 -82.08 -1.20 9.59
N ILE A 355 -82.60 -0.64 10.68
CA ILE A 355 -81.79 0.01 11.73
C ILE A 355 -80.79 -0.98 12.32
N LYS A 356 -81.20 -2.22 12.61
CA LYS A 356 -80.28 -3.26 13.10
C LYS A 356 -79.16 -3.57 12.10
N ILE A 357 -79.44 -3.63 10.80
CA ILE A 357 -78.44 -3.86 9.74
C ILE A 357 -77.45 -2.69 9.65
N VAL A 358 -77.95 -1.45 9.70
CA VAL A 358 -77.10 -0.23 9.69
C VAL A 358 -76.20 -0.20 10.93
N MET A 359 -76.77 -0.42 12.12
CA MET A 359 -76.00 -0.44 13.37
C MET A 359 -74.96 -1.56 13.37
N SER A 360 -75.28 -2.74 12.83
CA SER A 360 -74.33 -3.84 12.71
C SER A 360 -73.13 -3.49 11.85
N ASN A 361 -73.33 -2.86 10.69
CA ASN A 361 -72.23 -2.43 9.82
C ASN A 361 -71.39 -1.30 10.44
N HIS A 362 -72.03 -0.39 11.18
CA HIS A 362 -71.33 0.67 11.89
C HIS A 362 -70.49 0.13 13.07
N HIS A 363 -71.03 -0.84 13.81
CA HIS A 363 -70.31 -1.55 14.87
C HIS A 363 -69.07 -2.26 14.30
N LEU A 364 -69.25 -3.05 13.23
CA LEU A 364 -68.15 -3.72 12.54
C LEU A 364 -67.06 -2.75 12.07
N ALA A 365 -67.45 -1.63 11.45
CA ALA A 365 -66.49 -0.62 11.01
C ALA A 365 -65.71 0.02 12.19
N THR A 366 -66.40 0.27 13.31
CA THR A 366 -65.79 0.85 14.52
C THR A 366 -64.84 -0.15 15.18
N GLU A 367 -65.24 -1.41 15.31
CA GLU A 367 -64.43 -2.50 15.84
C GLU A 367 -63.16 -2.74 15.00
N TYR A 368 -63.28 -2.81 13.67
CA TYR A 368 -62.10 -2.95 12.80
C TYR A 368 -61.18 -1.73 12.86
N LYS A 369 -61.73 -0.52 13.04
CA LYS A 369 -60.94 0.69 13.25
C LYS A 369 -60.20 0.67 14.60
N GLN A 370 -60.85 0.18 15.66
CA GLN A 370 -60.21 -0.02 16.96
C GLN A 370 -59.09 -1.07 16.88
N LYS A 371 -59.32 -2.20 16.18
CA LYS A 371 -58.29 -3.22 15.92
C LYS A 371 -57.11 -2.67 15.12
N ALA A 372 -57.36 -1.84 14.11
CA ALA A 372 -56.29 -1.16 13.37
C ALA A 372 -55.49 -0.19 14.26
N ALA A 373 -56.18 0.61 15.09
CA ALA A 373 -55.54 1.52 16.04
C ALA A 373 -54.70 0.78 17.10
N LEU A 374 -55.21 -0.35 17.62
CA LEU A 374 -54.50 -1.21 18.56
C LEU A 374 -53.26 -1.86 17.91
N THR A 375 -53.38 -2.30 16.65
CA THR A 375 -52.24 -2.84 15.88
C THR A 375 -51.15 -1.78 15.72
N ARG A 376 -51.53 -0.55 15.38
CA ARG A 376 -50.61 0.60 15.24
C ARG A 376 -49.98 1.02 16.58
N PHE A 377 -50.74 0.97 17.67
CA PHE A 377 -50.23 1.21 19.01
C PHE A 377 -49.21 0.15 19.43
N TYR A 378 -49.49 -1.13 19.18
CA TYR A 378 -48.56 -2.23 19.42
C TYR A 378 -47.27 -2.12 18.58
N GLN A 379 -47.41 -1.69 17.32
CA GLN A 379 -46.28 -1.38 16.45
C GLN A 379 -45.41 -0.25 17.03
N ALA A 380 -46.03 0.81 17.55
CA ALA A 380 -45.32 1.92 18.18
C ALA A 380 -44.57 1.50 19.46
N LEU A 381 -45.18 0.67 20.30
CA LEU A 381 -44.54 0.13 21.52
C LEU A 381 -43.33 -0.76 21.20
N THR A 382 -43.47 -1.62 20.19
CA THR A 382 -42.39 -2.50 19.74
C THR A 382 -41.23 -1.68 19.15
N LYS A 383 -41.55 -0.63 18.36
CA LYS A 383 -40.54 0.30 17.80
C LYS A 383 -39.84 1.13 18.88
N ALA A 384 -40.51 1.44 19.99
CA ALA A 384 -39.93 2.16 21.13
C ALA A 384 -39.02 1.27 22.01
N GLY A 385 -38.77 0.01 21.63
CA GLY A 385 -37.90 -0.91 22.37
C GLY A 385 -38.49 -1.38 23.71
N THR A 386 -39.80 -1.23 23.90
CA THR A 386 -40.45 -1.71 25.13
C THR A 386 -40.57 -3.24 25.07
N ASN A 387 -39.94 -3.94 26.02
CA ASN A 387 -39.98 -5.39 26.08
C ASN A 387 -41.33 -5.85 26.63
N ILE A 388 -42.29 -6.09 25.74
CA ILE A 388 -43.65 -6.52 26.09
C ILE A 388 -43.61 -7.96 26.57
N ALA A 389 -44.09 -8.23 27.78
CA ALA A 389 -44.06 -9.56 28.36
C ALA A 389 -44.87 -10.54 27.48
N LYS A 390 -44.49 -11.83 27.50
CA LYS A 390 -45.12 -12.87 26.67
C LYS A 390 -46.64 -12.97 26.93
N ASP A 391 -47.06 -12.73 28.17
CA ASP A 391 -48.46 -12.75 28.57
C ASP A 391 -49.23 -11.52 28.05
N GLU A 392 -48.62 -10.33 28.07
CA GLU A 392 -49.18 -9.11 27.48
C GLU A 392 -49.32 -9.22 25.95
N ARG A 393 -48.33 -9.83 25.29
CA ARG A 393 -48.37 -10.10 23.85
C ARG A 393 -49.52 -11.05 23.48
N LEU A 394 -49.78 -12.06 24.31
CA LEU A 394 -50.88 -13.00 24.10
C LEU A 394 -52.24 -12.29 24.22
N ILE A 395 -52.40 -11.40 25.20
CA ILE A 395 -53.61 -10.59 25.38
C ILE A 395 -53.86 -9.70 24.16
N ILE A 396 -52.84 -9.03 23.65
CA ILE A 396 -52.94 -8.14 22.48
C ILE A 396 -53.31 -8.93 21.21
N ILE A 397 -52.65 -10.06 20.94
CA ILE A 397 -52.96 -10.92 19.80
C ILE A 397 -54.41 -11.41 19.88
N ASN A 398 -54.85 -11.85 21.05
CA ASN A 398 -56.22 -12.33 21.22
C ASN A 398 -57.26 -11.21 21.03
N SER A 399 -56.98 -10.00 21.51
CA SER A 399 -57.84 -8.83 21.27
C SER A 399 -57.94 -8.48 19.78
N LEU A 400 -56.84 -8.60 19.03
CA LEU A 400 -56.80 -8.34 17.59
C LEU A 400 -57.55 -9.40 16.76
N PHE A 401 -57.41 -10.69 17.10
CA PHE A 401 -57.99 -11.80 16.34
C PHE A 401 -59.29 -12.38 16.92
N GLY A 402 -59.75 -11.86 18.06
CA GLY A 402 -61.01 -12.25 18.69
C GLY A 402 -62.22 -12.03 17.77
N LYS A 403 -63.25 -12.85 17.93
CA LYS A 403 -64.50 -12.76 17.13
C LYS A 403 -65.13 -11.38 17.32
N VAL A 404 -65.63 -10.80 16.24
CA VAL A 404 -66.30 -9.49 16.28
C VAL A 404 -67.79 -9.73 16.47
N GLU A 405 -68.33 -9.23 17.58
CA GLU A 405 -69.77 -9.26 17.82
C GLU A 405 -70.48 -8.31 16.85
N THR A 406 -71.60 -8.77 16.32
CA THR A 406 -72.47 -7.94 15.48
C THR A 406 -73.80 -7.77 16.19
N GLY A 407 -74.45 -6.62 16.03
CA GLY A 407 -75.79 -6.39 16.60
C GLY A 407 -76.87 -7.37 16.10
N LEU A 408 -76.53 -8.27 15.16
CA LEU A 408 -77.37 -9.31 14.57
C LEU A 408 -77.01 -10.73 15.03
N VAL A 409 -75.75 -11.00 15.39
CA VAL A 409 -75.26 -12.30 15.87
C VAL A 409 -74.57 -12.09 17.20
N LYS A 410 -75.24 -12.52 18.28
CA LYS A 410 -74.63 -12.63 19.62
C LYS A 410 -74.03 -14.01 19.76
N THR A 411 -72.74 -14.08 20.07
CA THR A 411 -72.09 -15.31 20.48
C THR A 411 -71.96 -15.30 22.01
N ASP A 412 -72.20 -16.43 22.67
CA ASP A 412 -72.04 -16.53 24.13
C ASP A 412 -70.58 -16.30 24.52
N ALA A 413 -70.28 -15.12 25.05
CA ALA A 413 -68.93 -14.66 25.39
C ALA A 413 -68.27 -15.47 26.54
N SER A 414 -69.01 -16.33 27.23
CA SER A 414 -68.52 -17.05 28.42
C SER A 414 -67.48 -18.14 28.11
N ASN A 415 -67.58 -18.80 26.94
CA ASN A 415 -66.67 -19.91 26.62
C ASN A 415 -65.27 -19.42 26.21
N ASP A 416 -65.17 -18.27 25.53
CA ASP A 416 -63.88 -17.77 25.04
C ASP A 416 -63.04 -17.19 26.21
N SER A 417 -63.64 -16.55 27.24
CA SER A 417 -62.94 -16.07 28.44
C SER A 417 -62.35 -17.18 29.31
N ASP A 418 -63.06 -18.30 29.44
CA ASP A 418 -62.62 -19.42 30.26
C ASP A 418 -61.44 -20.17 29.62
N THR A 419 -61.42 -20.29 28.29
CA THR A 419 -60.23 -20.77 27.57
C THR A 419 -59.02 -19.85 27.73
N ILE A 420 -59.22 -18.54 27.80
CA ILE A 420 -58.13 -17.56 28.01
C ILE A 420 -57.55 -17.68 29.41
N LEU A 421 -58.41 -17.77 30.44
CA LEU A 421 -57.99 -18.01 31.82
C LEU A 421 -57.26 -19.34 31.99
N ALA A 422 -57.69 -20.39 31.28
CA ALA A 422 -57.02 -21.69 31.26
C ALA A 422 -55.62 -21.65 30.60
N ILE A 423 -55.44 -20.86 29.53
CA ILE A 423 -54.13 -20.72 28.87
C ILE A 423 -53.17 -19.84 29.69
N LEU A 424 -53.67 -18.74 30.25
CA LEU A 424 -52.87 -17.85 31.11
C LEU A 424 -52.45 -18.55 32.40
N SER A 425 -53.37 -19.24 33.08
CA SER A 425 -53.05 -20.03 34.29
C SER A 425 -52.04 -21.16 34.02
N LYS A 426 -52.11 -21.81 32.85
CA LYS A 426 -51.14 -22.84 32.45
C LYS A 426 -49.74 -22.29 32.18
N ASN A 427 -49.61 -21.06 31.67
CA ASN A 427 -48.30 -20.42 31.47
C ASN A 427 -47.72 -19.88 32.79
N ILE A 428 -48.55 -19.32 33.67
CA ILE A 428 -48.13 -18.88 35.01
C ILE A 428 -47.61 -20.05 35.85
N ASN A 429 -48.28 -21.21 35.80
CA ASN A 429 -47.85 -22.42 36.51
C ASN A 429 -46.61 -23.11 35.88
N ARG A 430 -46.13 -22.66 34.72
CA ARG A 430 -44.93 -23.22 34.06
C ARG A 430 -43.65 -22.42 34.31
N ASN A 431 -43.79 -21.21 34.85
CA ASN A 431 -42.69 -20.28 35.14
C ASN A 431 -42.38 -20.15 36.65
N ASN A 432 -43.08 -20.90 37.50
CA ASN A 432 -42.66 -21.27 38.85
C ASN A 432 -42.10 -22.68 38.82
#